data_AF-A0A0K8P3P7-F1
#
_entry.id   AF-A0A0K8P3P7-F1
#
_cell.length_a   1.000
_cell.length_b   1.000
_cell.length_c   1.000
_cell.angle_alpha   90.00
_cell.angle_beta   90.00
_cell.angle_gamma   90.00
#
_symmetry.space_group_name_H-M   'P 1'
#
loop_
_entity.id
_entity.type
_entity.pdbx_description
1 polymer ?
#
loop_
_entity_poly.entity_id
_entity_poly.type
_entity_poly.pdbx_seq_one_letter_code
_entity_poly.pdbx_strand_id
1 'polypeptide(L)' 'MAACPLPKRYVNCRMDCALPQSLGWHPRLSERLGLFRYVECSGSHEVWFTDAEAIAAAIEQAGRD' A
#
# COMPACT_ATOMS: atom_id res chain seq x y z
N MET A 1 -2.22 -1.23 17.53
CA MET A 1 -2.29 -2.34 16.56
C MET A 1 -3.71 -2.44 16.02
N ALA A 2 -3.89 -2.75 14.74
CA ALA A 2 -5.23 -2.96 14.18
C ALA A 2 -5.88 -4.21 14.80
N ALA A 3 -7.12 -4.08 15.31
CA ALA A 3 -7.83 -5.13 16.06
C ALA A 3 -8.35 -6.29 15.19
N CYS A 4 -8.30 -6.17 13.85
CA CYS A 4 -8.76 -7.22 12.95
C CYS A 4 -7.84 -8.45 13.02
N PRO A 5 -8.36 -9.67 13.26
CA PRO A 5 -7.54 -10.88 13.37
C PRO A 5 -7.04 -11.38 12.01
N LEU A 6 -7.59 -10.90 10.90
CA LEU A 6 -7.18 -11.32 9.56
C LEU A 6 -5.74 -10.87 9.22
N PRO A 7 -5.03 -11.64 8.38
CA PRO A 7 -3.78 -11.20 7.79
C PRO A 7 -3.96 -9.86 7.07
N LYS A 8 -2.97 -8.98 7.20
CA LYS A 8 -3.01 -7.63 6.65
C LYS A 8 -1.99 -7.50 5.54
N ARG A 9 -2.36 -6.73 4.53
CA ARG A 9 -1.50 -6.40 3.39
C ARG A 9 -1.49 -4.88 3.25
N TYR A 10 -0.36 -4.33 2.83
CA TYR A 10 -0.21 -2.89 2.58
C TYR A 10 0.41 -2.71 1.20
N VAL A 11 -0.39 -2.21 0.25
CA VAL A 11 0.09 -1.83 -1.08
C VAL A 11 0.43 -0.33 -1.04
N ASN A 12 1.68 0.02 -1.33
CA ASN A 12 2.16 1.41 -1.28
C ASN A 12 2.62 1.87 -2.67
N CYS A 13 2.05 2.97 -3.15
CA CYS A 13 2.46 3.62 -4.39
C CYS A 13 3.65 4.58 -4.11
N ARG A 14 4.80 4.34 -4.75
CA ARG A 14 6.06 5.04 -4.40
C ARG A 14 6.09 6.54 -4.69
N MET A 15 5.20 7.04 -5.55
CA MET A 15 5.08 8.47 -5.89
C MET A 15 3.77 9.07 -5.34
N ASP A 16 3.13 8.40 -4.38
CA ASP A 16 1.99 8.94 -3.66
C ASP A 16 2.42 10.08 -2.73
N CYS A 17 2.05 11.30 -3.11
CA CYS A 17 2.27 12.53 -2.35
C CYS A 17 0.95 13.11 -1.79
N ALA A 18 -0.11 12.30 -1.62
CA ALA A 18 -1.39 12.79 -1.09
C ALA A 18 -1.28 13.25 0.38
N LEU A 19 -0.27 12.76 1.11
CA LEU A 19 0.10 13.23 2.45
C LEU A 19 1.44 13.97 2.42
N PRO A 20 1.68 14.93 3.34
CA PRO A 20 2.99 15.55 3.49
C PRO A 20 4.08 14.51 3.75
N GLN A 21 5.28 14.73 3.22
CA GLN A 21 6.41 13.78 3.34
C GLN A 21 6.75 13.43 4.80
N SER A 22 6.61 14.38 5.73
CA SER A 22 6.84 14.16 7.16
C SER A 22 5.77 13.28 7.83
N LEU A 23 4.64 13.05 7.16
CA LEU A 23 3.47 12.31 7.65
C LEU A 23 2.97 11.29 6.61
N GLY A 24 3.87 10.75 5.78
CA GLY A 24 3.54 9.85 4.68
C GLY A 24 2.82 8.56 5.09
N TRP A 25 2.38 7.82 4.07
CA TRP A 25 1.66 6.55 4.20
C TRP A 25 2.52 5.45 4.83
N HIS A 26 3.70 5.19 4.26
CA HIS A 26 4.68 4.24 4.74
C HIS A 26 5.96 4.97 5.19
N PRO A 27 6.60 4.59 6.32
CA PRO A 27 6.23 3.49 7.21
C PRO A 27 5.16 3.84 8.26
N ARG A 28 4.93 5.13 8.54
CA ARG A 28 4.13 5.64 9.67
C ARG A 28 2.75 4.98 9.86
N LEU A 29 1.95 4.85 8.80
CA LEU A 29 0.61 4.26 8.92
C LEU A 29 0.66 2.73 8.80
N SER A 30 1.52 2.20 7.94
CA SER A 30 1.66 0.75 7.74
C SER A 30 2.13 0.01 9.00
N GLU A 31 3.04 0.58 9.79
CA GLU A 31 3.54 -0.05 11.04
C GLU A 31 2.43 -0.30 12.07
N ARG A 32 1.34 0.47 12.02
CA ARG A 32 0.19 0.31 12.93
C ARG A 32 -0.55 -1.01 12.71
N LEU A 33 -0.32 -1.69 11.58
CA LEU A 33 -0.91 -2.99 11.26
C LEU A 33 -0.25 -4.15 12.01
N GLY A 34 0.94 -3.96 12.61
CA GLY A 34 1.68 -5.04 13.26
C GLY A 34 2.32 -5.97 12.23
N LEU A 35 1.96 -7.25 12.23
CA LEU A 35 2.40 -8.18 11.19
C LEU A 35 1.57 -7.98 9.92
N PHE A 36 2.22 -7.60 8.82
CA PHE A 36 1.60 -7.44 7.52
C PHE A 36 2.60 -7.79 6.40
N ARG A 37 2.08 -8.10 5.19
CA ARG A 37 2.90 -8.17 3.98
C ARG A 37 2.87 -6.81 3.28
N TYR A 38 4.05 -6.31 2.93
CA TYR A 38 4.25 -5.09 2.19
C TYR A 38 4.41 -5.39 0.70
N VAL A 39 3.76 -4.60 -0.15
CA VAL A 39 3.92 -4.64 -1.62
C VAL A 39 4.06 -3.21 -2.11
N GLU A 40 5.03 -2.97 -2.98
CA GLU A 40 5.20 -1.67 -3.62
C GLU A 40 4.64 -1.68 -5.03
N CYS A 41 4.05 -0.55 -5.41
CA CYS A 41 3.64 -0.25 -6.77
C CYS A 41 4.35 1.03 -7.22
N SER A 42 4.78 1.10 -8.48
CA SER A 42 5.16 2.36 -9.10
C SER A 42 3.90 3.15 -9.43
N GLY A 43 3.86 4.44 -9.10
CA GLY A 43 2.71 5.28 -9.42
C GLY A 43 2.43 6.33 -8.35
N SER A 44 1.52 7.24 -8.67
CA SER A 44 0.95 8.19 -7.72
C SER A 44 -0.17 7.55 -6.90
N HIS A 45 -0.82 8.35 -6.04
CA HIS A 45 -2.03 7.95 -5.34
C HIS A 45 -3.10 7.42 -6.30
N GLU A 46 -3.22 8.02 -7.48
CA GLU A 46 -4.28 7.74 -8.45
C GLU A 46 -3.78 6.94 -9.66
N VAL A 47 -2.80 6.06 -9.46
CA VAL A 47 -2.19 5.22 -10.50
C VAL A 47 -3.22 4.47 -11.35
N TRP A 48 -4.40 4.16 -10.81
CA TRP A 48 -5.49 3.51 -11.55
C TRP A 48 -6.02 4.32 -12.75
N PHE A 49 -5.76 5.63 -12.84
CA PHE A 49 -6.10 6.42 -14.03
C PHE A 49 -5.03 6.37 -15.12
N THR A 50 -3.79 6.07 -14.77
CA THR A 50 -2.64 6.13 -15.70
C THR A 50 -2.09 4.75 -16.05
N ASP A 51 -2.17 3.80 -15.12
CA ASP A 51 -1.65 2.43 -15.24
C ASP A 51 -2.45 1.49 -14.32
N ALA A 52 -3.69 1.20 -14.74
CA ALA A 52 -4.60 0.31 -14.01
C ALA A 52 -4.05 -1.13 -13.88
N GLU A 53 -3.24 -1.57 -14.84
CA GLU A 53 -2.66 -2.91 -14.84
C GLU A 53 -1.61 -3.06 -13.74
N ALA A 54 -0.73 -2.06 -13.57
CA ALA A 54 0.30 -2.10 -12.52
C ALA A 54 -0.30 -2.18 -11.11
N ILE A 55 -1.36 -1.41 -10.84
CA ILE A 55 -2.03 -1.46 -9.52
C ILE A 55 -2.84 -2.75 -9.34
N ALA A 56 -3.48 -3.27 -10.38
CA ALA A 56 -4.16 -4.56 -10.33
C ALA A 56 -3.17 -5.69 -10.00
N ALA A 57 -2.01 -5.73 -10.67
CA ALA A 57 -0.96 -6.71 -10.41
C ALA A 57 -0.41 -6.60 -8.97
N ALA A 58 -0.25 -5.38 -8.44
CA ALA A 58 0.17 -5.18 -7.06
C ALA A 58 -0.87 -5.67 -6.04
N ILE A 59 -2.16 -5.45 -6.29
CA ILE A 59 -3.25 -5.96 -5.46
C ILE A 59 -3.29 -7.49 -5.51
N GLU A 60 -3.16 -8.10 -6.69
CA GLU A 60 -3.08 -9.55 -6.82
C GLU A 60 -1.87 -10.13 -6.07
N GLN A 61 -0.69 -9.53 -6.22
CA GLN A 61 0.52 -9.97 -5.51
C GLN A 61 0.38 -9.83 -3.99
N ALA A 62 -0.32 -8.79 -3.55
CA ALA A 62 -0.68 -8.64 -2.14
C ALA A 62 -1.68 -9.70 -1.69
N GLY A 63 -2.62 -10.11 -2.55
CA GLY A 63 -3.66 -11.09 -2.24
C GLY A 63 -3.23 -12.56 -2.32
N ARG A 64 -2.19 -12.89 -3.09
CA ARG A 64 -1.66 -14.26 -3.23
C ARG A 64 -1.04 -14.77 -1.91
N ASP A 65 -1.19 -16.07 -1.65
CA ASP A 65 -0.83 -16.79 -0.40
C ASP A 65 -1.53 -16.24 0.86
#